data_AF-A0A355PNA5-F1
#
_entry.id   AF-A0A355PNA5-F1
#
_cell.length_a   1.000
_cell.length_b   1.000
_cell.length_c   1.000
_cell.angle_alpha   90.00
_cell.angle_beta   90.00
_cell.angle_gamma   90.00
#
_symmetry.space_group_name_H-M   'P 1'
#
loop_
_entity.id
_entity.type
_entity.pdbx_description
1 polymer ?
#
loop_
_entity_poly.entity_id
_entity_poly.type
_entity_poly.pdbx_seq_one_letter_code
_entity_poly.pdbx_strand_id
1 'polypeptide(L)'
;MKKHTKTLLIPCAAAALTLGTSMLSFAATGWQEEDGTWRYYDKDGEAVTSVWRKSGNDFFWLDEDGDMATDQLVEDNDNYYYVNESGAMVKNQWRELENEDKQDDDDSDTAWYYFGADGKAYKAKDSGKVNFKSIVRADGVTKKYAFDEQGKMLYGWIDEQGERQTGDDAWQTGVYYLGAANDGAMRSHQWERLDVVDDDQTNDEFQDWYWFYFNANGKKAADTKKTINGRKYYFEEYGNARFSWYASSSNAASVATPSFYSPVSDSWLSVGWFKTVPGENTDPDGYADGEERWYYAEKDGDVVKSRIKKINGSYYAFDEYGKMLEGLYKLTVSGNDILTCTEVESESNLPEAGDPEELYYFGGTSKDGAMKTGTVTLDIDGERHIYNFRKSGDERGQGYNGIEDGVIYEKGKRIEADKDEKLKKVDWNDPDDSSKDGTYLVNTSGKIQKNKKNAKDGDDRYYCTDSKGMVTYEGTEKYSAN
;
A
#
# COMPACT_ATOMS: atom_id res chain seq x y z
N MET A 1 33.04 36.91 7.09
CA MET A 1 33.63 37.50 5.86
C MET A 1 32.57 38.34 5.16
N LYS A 2 32.83 39.65 5.05
CA LYS A 2 32.20 40.69 4.20
C LYS A 2 30.71 40.55 3.85
N LYS A 3 29.86 41.29 4.59
CA LYS A 3 28.52 41.70 4.14
C LYS A 3 28.68 42.68 2.97
N HIS A 4 28.18 42.32 1.79
CA HIS A 4 28.07 43.22 0.65
C HIS A 4 26.78 44.03 0.78
N THR A 5 26.89 45.25 1.30
CA THR A 5 25.83 46.26 1.27
C THR A 5 25.69 46.74 -0.18
N LYS A 6 24.61 46.34 -0.86
CA LYS A 6 24.22 46.93 -2.15
C LYS A 6 23.29 48.10 -1.84
N THR A 7 23.85 49.30 -1.81
CA THR A 7 23.11 50.56 -1.75
C THR A 7 22.42 50.78 -3.10
N LEU A 8 21.10 50.60 -3.16
CA LEU A 8 20.29 51.04 -4.30
C LEU A 8 19.68 52.40 -3.94
N LEU A 9 20.32 53.47 -4.42
CA LEU A 9 19.82 54.84 -4.36
C LEU A 9 18.66 54.99 -5.35
N ILE A 10 17.43 55.16 -4.83
CA ILE A 10 16.29 55.65 -5.62
C ILE A 10 16.17 57.15 -5.34
N PRO A 11 16.25 58.03 -6.35
CA PRO A 11 16.14 59.47 -6.12
C PRO A 11 14.69 59.85 -5.84
N CYS A 12 14.38 60.23 -4.60
CA CYS A 12 13.18 61.00 -4.30
C CYS A 12 13.32 62.38 -4.93
N ALA A 13 12.35 62.77 -5.75
CA ALA A 13 12.30 64.09 -6.37
C ALA A 13 12.16 65.17 -5.29
N ALA A 14 13.26 65.91 -5.05
CA ALA A 14 13.25 67.12 -4.23
C ALA A 14 12.60 68.27 -5.02
N ALA A 15 11.45 68.76 -4.57
CA ALA A 15 10.92 70.04 -5.00
C ALA A 15 11.62 71.15 -4.23
N ALA A 16 12.59 71.82 -4.85
CA ALA A 16 13.22 73.02 -4.30
C ALA A 16 12.27 74.22 -4.42
N LEU A 17 11.86 74.79 -3.29
CA LEU A 17 11.07 76.02 -3.22
C LEU A 17 11.93 77.15 -2.62
N THR A 18 12.30 78.08 -3.50
CA THR A 18 13.10 79.28 -3.19
C THR A 18 12.41 80.20 -2.20
N LEU A 19 13.15 80.61 -1.15
CA LEU A 19 12.72 81.50 -0.07
C LEU A 19 12.51 82.94 -0.56
N GLY A 20 11.35 83.51 -0.22
CA GLY A 20 11.06 84.95 -0.21
C GLY A 20 10.44 85.33 1.12
N THR A 21 11.05 86.27 1.82
CA THR A 21 10.81 86.70 3.20
C THR A 21 9.44 87.36 3.45
N SER A 22 8.68 86.88 4.44
CA SER A 22 7.99 87.67 5.48
C SER A 22 7.27 86.74 6.47
N MET A 23 7.47 86.95 7.79
CA MET A 23 6.94 86.10 8.87
C MET A 23 5.41 86.17 8.97
N LEU A 24 4.77 85.06 8.65
CA LEU A 24 3.59 84.51 9.33
C LEU A 24 4.00 83.07 9.69
N SER A 25 4.05 82.74 10.97
CA SER A 25 4.25 81.36 11.43
C SER A 25 2.99 80.57 11.11
N PHE A 26 2.86 80.09 9.87
CA PHE A 26 1.94 79.01 9.59
C PHE A 26 2.53 77.76 10.24
N ALA A 27 1.83 77.18 11.22
CA ALA A 27 2.15 75.84 11.69
C ALA A 27 2.21 74.93 10.46
N ALA A 28 3.31 74.19 10.29
CA ALA A 28 3.57 73.43 9.08
C ALA A 28 2.63 72.23 9.02
N THR A 29 1.49 72.38 8.33
CA THR A 29 0.50 71.31 8.19
C THR A 29 1.01 70.21 7.26
N GLY A 30 0.79 68.94 7.62
CA GLY A 30 1.20 67.77 6.84
C GLY A 30 2.44 67.07 7.39
N TRP A 31 3.10 66.29 6.52
CA TRP A 31 4.30 65.52 6.88
C TRP A 31 5.49 66.43 7.20
N GLN A 32 6.11 66.21 8.35
CA GLN A 32 7.33 66.88 8.80
C GLN A 32 8.31 65.84 9.34
N GLU A 33 9.60 66.05 9.12
CA GLU A 33 10.67 65.21 9.66
C GLU A 33 11.35 65.97 10.81
N GLU A 34 11.36 65.35 11.99
CA GLU A 34 11.95 65.90 13.21
C GLU A 34 12.92 64.87 13.78
N ASP A 35 14.20 65.22 13.87
CA ASP A 35 15.27 64.36 14.39
C ASP A 35 15.35 62.96 13.74
N GLY A 36 14.94 62.84 12.47
CA GLY A 36 14.94 61.59 11.70
C GLY A 36 13.65 60.77 11.82
N THR A 37 12.66 61.26 12.57
CA THR A 37 11.34 60.65 12.71
C THR A 37 10.30 61.49 11.98
N TRP A 38 9.44 60.84 11.21
CA TRP A 38 8.35 61.52 10.50
C TRP A 38 7.13 61.67 11.40
N ARG A 39 6.53 62.87 11.42
CA ARG A 39 5.26 63.19 12.07
C ARG A 39 4.29 63.79 11.07
N TYR A 40 3.00 63.78 11.42
CA TYR A 40 1.97 64.44 10.60
C TYR A 40 1.19 65.46 11.44
N TYR A 41 1.20 66.71 11.01
CA TYR A 41 0.46 67.79 11.67
C TYR A 41 -0.86 68.09 10.95
N ASP A 42 -1.93 68.26 11.71
CA ASP A 42 -3.24 68.64 11.17
C ASP A 42 -3.29 70.14 10.77
N LYS A 43 -4.50 70.65 10.51
CA LYS A 43 -4.69 72.05 10.09
C LYS A 43 -4.47 73.06 11.22
N ASP A 44 -4.62 72.60 12.46
CA ASP A 44 -4.46 73.42 13.66
C ASP A 44 -2.99 73.40 14.13
N GLY A 45 -2.15 72.58 13.48
CA GLY A 45 -0.72 72.47 13.78
C GLY A 45 -0.42 71.46 14.88
N GLU A 46 -1.38 70.59 15.20
CA GLU A 46 -1.24 69.55 16.22
C GLU A 46 -0.81 68.23 15.57
N ALA A 47 0.10 67.50 16.22
CA ALA A 47 0.53 66.19 15.75
C ALA A 47 -0.62 65.19 15.89
N VAL A 48 -0.92 64.45 14.82
CA VAL A 48 -1.96 63.42 14.86
C VAL A 48 -1.35 62.10 15.31
N THR A 49 -2.08 61.38 16.16
CA THR A 49 -1.63 60.14 16.77
C THR A 49 -2.62 59.01 16.50
N SER A 50 -2.16 57.76 16.63
CA SER A 50 -2.93 56.53 16.46
C SER A 50 -3.82 56.52 15.22
N VAL A 51 -3.26 56.92 14.07
CA VAL A 51 -4.05 57.11 12.85
C VAL A 51 -3.26 56.87 11.56
N TRP A 52 -3.94 56.29 10.58
CA TRP A 52 -3.42 56.17 9.23
C TRP A 52 -3.42 57.53 8.50
N ARG A 53 -2.31 57.82 7.81
CA ARG A 53 -2.19 58.94 6.87
C ARG A 53 -1.72 58.44 5.53
N LYS A 54 -2.39 58.91 4.48
CA LYS A 54 -2.07 58.57 3.11
C LYS A 54 -1.02 59.55 2.57
N SER A 55 0.03 59.03 1.94
CA SER A 55 0.98 59.82 1.16
C SER A 55 1.23 59.12 -0.17
N GLY A 56 0.99 59.83 -1.28
CA GLY A 56 1.01 59.21 -2.61
C GLY A 56 0.00 58.06 -2.72
N ASN A 57 0.50 56.85 -2.99
CA ASN A 57 -0.30 55.63 -3.09
C ASN A 57 -0.30 54.77 -1.82
N ASP A 58 0.51 55.15 -0.84
CA ASP A 58 0.80 54.35 0.35
C ASP A 58 0.16 54.97 1.59
N PHE A 59 0.02 54.14 2.62
CA PHE A 59 -0.51 54.51 3.92
C PHE A 59 0.57 54.31 4.97
N PHE A 60 0.64 55.23 5.92
CA PHE A 60 1.63 55.30 6.97
C PHE A 60 0.90 55.44 8.31
N TRP A 61 1.35 54.73 9.34
CA TRP A 61 0.75 54.77 10.67
C TRP A 61 1.51 55.76 11.54
N LEU A 62 0.79 56.65 12.21
CA LEU A 62 1.32 57.49 13.30
C LEU A 62 0.93 56.81 14.61
N ASP A 63 1.90 56.49 15.44
CA ASP A 63 1.70 55.82 16.72
C ASP A 63 1.09 56.75 17.80
N GLU A 64 1.07 56.30 19.05
CA GLU A 64 0.51 57.06 20.18
C GLU A 64 1.28 58.35 20.48
N ASP A 65 2.57 58.40 20.14
CA ASP A 65 3.45 59.57 20.30
C ASP A 65 3.42 60.48 19.06
N GLY A 66 2.74 60.06 17.99
CA GLY A 66 2.63 60.77 16.71
C GLY A 66 3.81 60.51 15.78
N ASP A 67 4.65 59.54 16.12
CA ASP A 67 5.81 59.12 15.35
C ASP A 67 5.39 58.10 14.28
N MET A 68 5.97 58.22 13.09
CA MET A 68 5.67 57.31 11.99
C MET A 68 6.29 55.95 12.26
N ALA A 69 5.44 54.93 12.36
CA ALA A 69 5.86 53.55 12.53
C ALA A 69 6.62 53.05 11.29
N THR A 70 7.71 52.32 11.53
CA THR A 70 8.49 51.60 10.51
C THR A 70 8.80 50.18 10.98
N ASP A 71 8.84 49.24 10.03
CA ASP A 71 9.25 47.84 10.22
C ASP A 71 8.59 47.12 11.42
N GLN A 72 7.26 47.25 11.56
CA GLN A 72 6.55 46.71 12.71
C GLN A 72 5.10 46.33 12.40
N LEU A 73 4.56 45.45 13.24
CA LEU A 73 3.13 45.13 13.25
C LEU A 73 2.38 46.29 13.92
N VAL A 74 1.26 46.69 13.32
CA VAL A 74 0.39 47.75 13.81
C VAL A 74 -0.98 47.16 14.10
N GLU A 75 -1.49 47.35 15.31
CA GLU A 75 -2.86 47.00 15.67
C GLU A 75 -3.76 48.25 15.58
N ASP A 76 -4.83 48.15 14.79
CA ASP A 76 -5.82 49.22 14.65
C ASP A 76 -7.23 48.61 14.52
N ASN A 77 -8.09 48.92 15.50
CA ASN A 77 -9.48 48.44 15.58
C ASN A 77 -9.61 46.92 15.40
N ASP A 78 -8.92 46.12 16.25
CA ASP A 78 -8.88 44.65 16.23
C ASP A 78 -8.29 44.01 14.95
N ASN A 79 -7.72 44.81 14.04
CA ASN A 79 -7.04 44.34 12.84
C ASN A 79 -5.55 44.57 12.95
N TYR A 80 -4.77 43.63 12.40
CA TYR A 80 -3.32 43.77 12.29
C TYR A 80 -2.93 44.23 10.89
N TYR A 81 -1.97 45.12 10.83
CA TYR A 81 -1.32 45.64 9.63
C TYR A 81 0.18 45.52 9.82
N TYR A 82 0.94 45.66 8.74
CA TYR A 82 2.39 45.76 8.84
C TYR A 82 2.88 46.91 7.98
N VAL A 83 3.82 47.68 8.52
CA VAL A 83 4.52 48.74 7.82
C VAL A 83 5.94 48.29 7.56
N ASN A 84 6.43 48.48 6.33
CA ASN A 84 7.78 48.07 5.97
C ASN A 84 8.86 49.01 6.54
N GLU A 85 10.13 48.78 6.21
CA GLU A 85 11.27 49.64 6.61
C GLU A 85 11.10 51.13 6.22
N SER A 86 10.30 51.44 5.19
CA SER A 86 9.99 52.82 4.79
C SER A 86 8.72 53.39 5.44
N GLY A 87 8.06 52.64 6.32
CA GLY A 87 6.80 53.00 6.97
C GLY A 87 5.55 52.78 6.10
N ALA A 88 5.71 52.27 4.87
CA ALA A 88 4.61 52.05 3.95
C ALA A 88 3.86 50.76 4.28
N MET A 89 2.52 50.86 4.33
CA MET A 89 1.63 49.73 4.60
C MET A 89 1.76 48.63 3.55
N VAL A 90 1.96 47.41 4.04
CA VAL A 90 2.11 46.19 3.27
C VAL A 90 0.75 45.64 2.83
N LYS A 91 0.64 45.24 1.55
CA LYS A 91 -0.58 44.67 0.94
C LYS A 91 -0.25 43.49 0.02
N ASN A 92 -1.17 42.52 -0.06
CA ASN A 92 -1.10 41.31 -0.89
C ASN A 92 0.23 40.55 -0.78
N GLN A 93 0.74 40.37 0.44
CA GLN A 93 2.03 39.72 0.63
C GLN A 93 2.15 39.04 1.99
N TRP A 94 3.01 38.03 2.02
CA TRP A 94 3.43 37.33 3.21
C TRP A 94 4.51 38.13 3.96
N ARG A 95 4.49 38.05 5.29
CA ARG A 95 5.58 38.49 6.16
C ARG A 95 5.84 37.47 7.24
N GLU A 96 7.10 37.16 7.45
CA GLU A 96 7.59 36.36 8.57
C GLU A 96 8.05 37.33 9.65
N LEU A 97 7.53 37.18 10.85
CA LEU A 97 7.83 38.01 12.01
C LEU A 97 8.27 37.12 13.18
N GLU A 98 8.98 37.69 14.15
CA GLU A 98 9.33 36.98 15.38
C GLU A 98 8.05 36.53 16.11
N ASN A 99 8.06 35.31 16.65
CA ASN A 99 6.96 34.77 17.41
C ASN A 99 7.20 34.99 18.90
N GLU A 100 6.81 36.15 19.40
CA GLU A 100 7.01 36.54 20.80
C GLU A 100 6.15 35.73 21.79
N ASP A 101 5.05 35.11 21.31
CA ASP A 101 4.12 34.32 22.14
C ASP A 101 4.34 32.81 22.02
N LYS A 102 5.59 32.36 21.91
CA LYS A 102 5.92 30.94 21.86
C LYS A 102 5.40 30.24 23.13
N GLN A 103 4.48 29.29 22.99
CA GLN A 103 3.87 28.61 24.14
C GLN A 103 4.56 27.29 24.47
N ASP A 104 5.13 26.63 23.47
CA ASP A 104 5.79 25.33 23.60
C ASP A 104 6.99 25.19 22.65
N ASP A 105 7.82 24.16 22.86
CA ASP A 105 8.98 23.84 22.02
C ASP A 105 8.58 23.49 20.57
N ASP A 106 7.35 23.01 20.36
CA ASP A 106 6.75 22.72 19.04
C ASP A 106 6.34 23.97 18.24
N ASP A 107 6.40 25.15 18.85
CA ASP A 107 6.17 26.40 18.16
C ASP A 107 7.43 26.88 17.42
N SER A 108 7.23 27.37 16.20
CA SER A 108 8.28 28.05 15.47
C SER A 108 8.65 29.37 16.14
N ASP A 109 9.95 29.70 16.09
CA ASP A 109 10.48 30.99 16.56
C ASP A 109 9.97 32.18 15.73
N THR A 110 9.37 31.91 14.57
CA THR A 110 8.73 32.91 13.71
C THR A 110 7.29 32.54 13.38
N ALA A 111 6.49 33.55 13.05
CA ALA A 111 5.11 33.42 12.61
C ALA A 111 4.91 34.11 11.26
N TRP A 112 4.18 33.44 10.37
CA TRP A 112 3.82 33.99 9.07
C TRP A 112 2.46 34.71 9.12
N TYR A 113 2.40 35.90 8.56
CA TYR A 113 1.18 36.68 8.37
C TYR A 113 0.96 36.90 6.87
N TYR A 114 -0.30 36.96 6.44
CA TYR A 114 -0.64 37.41 5.09
C TYR A 114 -1.52 38.65 5.15
N PHE A 115 -1.04 39.74 4.55
CA PHE A 115 -1.75 41.00 4.48
C PHE A 115 -2.52 41.09 3.16
N GLY A 116 -3.84 41.27 3.26
CA GLY A 116 -4.76 41.32 2.13
C GLY A 116 -4.61 42.59 1.26
N ALA A 117 -5.53 42.76 0.32
CA ALA A 117 -5.53 43.90 -0.59
C ALA A 117 -5.81 45.25 0.11
N ASP A 118 -6.50 45.21 1.25
CA ASP A 118 -6.75 46.34 2.14
C ASP A 118 -5.65 46.54 3.19
N GLY A 119 -4.64 45.67 3.20
CA GLY A 119 -3.51 45.72 4.15
C GLY A 119 -3.78 45.03 5.47
N LYS A 120 -4.99 44.49 5.69
CA LYS A 120 -5.31 43.76 6.92
C LYS A 120 -4.73 42.35 6.87
N ALA A 121 -4.16 41.90 7.98
CA ALA A 121 -3.81 40.50 8.16
C ALA A 121 -5.07 39.64 8.10
N TYR A 122 -5.00 38.49 7.44
CA TYR A 122 -6.03 37.49 7.58
C TYR A 122 -5.94 36.84 8.96
N LYS A 123 -7.09 36.72 9.63
CA LYS A 123 -7.26 36.15 10.96
C LYS A 123 -8.39 35.10 10.94
N ALA A 124 -8.43 34.27 11.97
CA ALA A 124 -9.57 33.41 12.26
C ALA A 124 -10.85 34.25 12.38
N LYS A 125 -11.98 33.63 12.06
CA LYS A 125 -13.31 34.21 12.30
C LYS A 125 -13.92 33.52 13.50
N ASP A 126 -14.57 34.27 14.37
CA ASP A 126 -15.41 33.74 15.44
C ASP A 126 -16.62 32.99 14.84
N SER A 127 -16.40 31.71 14.56
CA SER A 127 -17.35 30.83 13.88
C SER A 127 -17.34 29.39 14.39
N GLY A 128 -16.47 29.09 15.36
CA GLY A 128 -16.26 27.74 15.92
C GLY A 128 -15.76 26.70 14.90
N LYS A 129 -15.27 27.13 13.73
CA LYS A 129 -14.73 26.29 12.67
C LYS A 129 -13.58 26.97 11.95
N VAL A 130 -12.59 26.20 11.52
CA VAL A 130 -11.47 26.72 10.74
C VAL A 130 -11.95 27.37 9.44
N ASN A 131 -11.41 28.56 9.14
CA ASN A 131 -11.64 29.26 7.88
C ASN A 131 -10.40 29.21 6.98
N PHE A 132 -10.57 28.74 5.75
CA PHE A 132 -9.48 28.72 4.78
C PHE A 132 -9.54 29.90 3.80
N LYS A 133 -8.41 30.58 3.62
CA LYS A 133 -8.19 31.64 2.62
C LYS A 133 -7.43 31.09 1.43
N SER A 134 -7.91 31.40 0.23
CA SER A 134 -7.20 31.10 -1.01
C SER A 134 -6.21 32.21 -1.30
N ILE A 135 -4.92 31.87 -1.37
CA ILE A 135 -3.82 32.81 -1.59
C ILE A 135 -3.00 32.31 -2.77
N VAL A 136 -2.66 33.21 -3.69
CA VAL A 136 -1.78 32.93 -4.83
C VAL A 136 -0.35 33.06 -4.35
N ARG A 137 0.43 31.98 -4.45
CA ARG A 137 1.86 31.97 -4.13
C ARG A 137 2.66 32.71 -5.20
N ALA A 138 3.93 32.99 -4.90
CA ALA A 138 4.86 33.63 -5.84
C ALA A 138 5.08 32.83 -7.14
N ASP A 139 4.89 31.51 -7.10
CA ASP A 139 4.93 30.61 -8.26
C ASP A 139 3.63 30.64 -9.11
N GLY A 140 2.64 31.44 -8.72
CA GLY A 140 1.34 31.55 -9.38
C GLY A 140 0.32 30.48 -8.96
N VAL A 141 0.68 29.56 -8.06
CA VAL A 141 -0.22 28.49 -7.59
C VAL A 141 -1.12 29.00 -6.47
N THR A 142 -2.43 28.81 -6.61
CA THR A 142 -3.39 29.09 -5.54
C THR A 142 -3.40 27.95 -4.53
N LYS A 143 -3.12 28.26 -3.27
CA LYS A 143 -3.23 27.33 -2.13
C LYS A 143 -4.18 27.89 -1.07
N LYS A 144 -4.61 27.01 -0.16
CA LYS A 144 -5.50 27.35 0.95
C LYS A 144 -4.72 27.37 2.26
N TYR A 145 -4.95 28.40 3.06
CA TYR A 145 -4.25 28.67 4.32
C TYR A 145 -5.26 29.00 5.42
N ALA A 146 -4.93 28.70 6.66
CA ALA A 146 -5.70 29.14 7.82
C ALA A 146 -4.81 29.99 8.73
N PHE A 147 -5.45 30.83 9.53
CA PHE A 147 -4.80 31.77 10.44
C PHE A 147 -5.51 31.71 11.79
N ASP A 148 -4.79 31.94 12.88
CA ASP A 148 -5.35 32.05 14.22
C ASP A 148 -6.02 33.42 14.47
N GLU A 149 -6.48 33.64 15.70
CA GLU A 149 -7.16 34.87 16.11
C GLU A 149 -6.24 36.09 16.15
N GLN A 150 -4.92 35.89 16.15
CA GLN A 150 -3.89 36.93 16.09
C GLN A 150 -3.43 37.18 14.65
N GLY A 151 -3.80 36.32 13.70
CA GLY A 151 -3.42 36.41 12.30
C GLY A 151 -2.14 35.65 11.93
N LYS A 152 -1.60 34.85 12.85
CA LYS A 152 -0.49 33.95 12.60
C LYS A 152 -1.00 32.76 11.78
N MET A 153 -0.24 32.38 10.77
CA MET A 153 -0.57 31.28 9.88
C MET A 153 -0.46 29.94 10.63
N LEU A 154 -1.50 29.13 10.51
CA LEU A 154 -1.52 27.78 11.05
C LEU A 154 -0.71 26.82 10.15
N TYR A 155 -0.10 25.82 10.78
CA TYR A 155 0.69 24.77 10.13
C TYR A 155 0.56 23.46 10.92
N GLY A 156 1.07 22.36 10.36
CA GLY A 156 1.00 21.04 10.95
C GLY A 156 -0.42 20.47 10.96
N TRP A 157 -0.72 19.66 11.96
CA TRP A 157 -2.06 19.13 12.19
C TRP A 157 -2.95 20.19 12.85
N ILE A 158 -4.19 20.30 12.37
CA ILE A 158 -5.22 21.11 13.02
C ILE A 158 -6.54 20.35 13.08
N ASP A 159 -7.38 20.66 14.07
CA ASP A 159 -8.72 20.10 14.21
C ASP A 159 -9.77 20.83 13.33
N GLU A 160 -11.06 20.63 13.62
CA GLU A 160 -12.15 21.30 12.87
C GLU A 160 -12.33 22.77 13.25
N GLN A 161 -11.84 23.18 14.42
CA GLN A 161 -11.96 24.51 15.00
C GLN A 161 -10.82 25.40 14.52
N GLY A 162 -9.70 24.82 14.09
CA GLY A 162 -8.49 25.53 13.70
C GLY A 162 -7.44 25.57 14.81
N GLU A 163 -7.55 24.69 15.80
CA GLU A 163 -6.56 24.55 16.86
C GLU A 163 -5.47 23.58 16.42
N ARG A 164 -4.20 23.96 16.61
CA ARG A 164 -3.07 23.10 16.32
C ARG A 164 -3.08 21.87 17.22
N GLN A 165 -2.87 20.72 16.61
CA GLN A 165 -2.64 19.46 17.31
C GLN A 165 -1.14 19.19 17.25
N THR A 166 -0.52 19.00 18.41
CA THR A 166 0.92 18.84 18.59
C THR A 166 1.23 17.57 19.40
N GLY A 167 2.51 17.22 19.51
CA GLY A 167 2.94 15.95 20.11
C GLY A 167 2.67 14.71 19.26
N ASP A 168 3.02 13.56 19.83
CA ASP A 168 3.06 12.26 19.17
C ASP A 168 1.69 11.77 18.69
N ASP A 169 0.60 12.17 19.38
CA ASP A 169 -0.77 11.78 19.04
C ASP A 169 -1.48 12.77 18.10
N ALA A 170 -0.82 13.84 17.65
CA ALA A 170 -1.43 14.88 16.82
C ALA A 170 -2.08 14.34 15.54
N TRP A 171 -1.53 13.26 14.98
CA TRP A 171 -2.05 12.62 13.78
C TRP A 171 -3.38 11.91 14.02
N GLN A 172 -3.70 11.53 15.27
CA GLN A 172 -4.94 10.85 15.63
C GLN A 172 -6.10 11.86 15.70
N THR A 173 -5.90 12.99 16.38
CA THR A 173 -6.92 14.03 16.58
C THR A 173 -7.00 15.04 15.43
N GLY A 174 -5.90 15.28 14.72
CA GLY A 174 -5.81 16.21 13.60
C GLY A 174 -6.74 15.82 12.44
N VAL A 175 -7.47 16.80 11.90
CA VAL A 175 -8.43 16.61 10.79
C VAL A 175 -7.87 17.11 9.46
N TYR A 176 -7.13 18.22 9.49
CA TYR A 176 -6.43 18.78 8.34
C TYR A 176 -4.93 18.79 8.61
N TYR A 177 -4.14 18.72 7.54
CA TYR A 177 -2.70 18.95 7.60
C TYR A 177 -2.32 20.12 6.70
N LEU A 178 -1.56 21.05 7.25
CA LEU A 178 -1.21 22.33 6.62
C LEU A 178 0.27 22.41 6.22
N GLY A 179 1.01 21.29 6.25
CA GLY A 179 2.46 21.28 5.97
C GLY A 179 3.27 21.85 7.13
N ALA A 180 4.58 22.05 6.91
CA ALA A 180 5.46 22.61 7.93
C ALA A 180 5.23 24.13 8.15
N ALA A 181 5.86 24.69 9.19
CA ALA A 181 5.74 26.10 9.59
C ALA A 181 6.07 27.11 8.46
N ASN A 182 6.93 26.73 7.52
CA ASN A 182 7.31 27.54 6.36
C ASN A 182 6.42 27.32 5.12
N ASP A 183 5.43 26.42 5.17
CA ASP A 183 4.56 26.07 4.05
C ASP A 183 3.11 26.49 4.28
N GLY A 184 2.48 26.06 5.38
CA GLY A 184 1.12 26.42 5.80
C GLY A 184 -0.03 26.07 4.83
N ALA A 185 0.25 25.44 3.69
CA ALA A 185 -0.77 25.07 2.73
C ALA A 185 -1.52 23.80 3.15
N MET A 186 -2.84 23.94 3.23
CA MET A 186 -3.75 22.83 3.43
C MET A 186 -3.56 21.76 2.35
N ARG A 187 -3.30 20.52 2.79
CA ARG A 187 -3.33 19.37 1.90
C ARG A 187 -4.76 19.12 1.46
N SER A 188 -4.97 18.97 0.16
CA SER A 188 -6.28 18.68 -0.40
C SER A 188 -6.18 17.94 -1.72
N HIS A 189 -7.00 16.91 -1.86
CA HIS A 189 -7.01 16.00 -3.01
C HIS A 189 -5.63 15.39 -3.32
N GLN A 190 -4.92 14.95 -2.27
CA GLN A 190 -3.57 14.41 -2.40
C GLN A 190 -3.20 13.48 -1.26
N TRP A 191 -2.18 12.67 -1.51
CA TRP A 191 -1.48 11.86 -0.52
C TRP A 191 -0.43 12.69 0.21
N GLU A 192 -0.22 12.40 1.49
CA GLU A 192 0.90 12.90 2.29
C GLU A 192 1.48 11.73 3.09
N ARG A 193 2.81 11.59 3.07
CA ARG A 193 3.52 10.67 3.96
C ARG A 193 3.95 11.46 5.18
N LEU A 194 3.56 11.02 6.37
CA LEU A 194 3.83 11.73 7.61
C LEU A 194 4.46 10.77 8.62
N ASP A 195 5.57 11.24 9.20
CA ASP A 195 6.23 10.56 10.30
C ASP A 195 5.30 10.59 11.51
N VAL A 196 5.20 9.46 12.22
CA VAL A 196 4.31 9.25 13.35
C VAL A 196 4.99 8.40 14.41
N VAL A 197 4.57 8.59 15.66
CA VAL A 197 4.87 7.67 16.75
C VAL A 197 3.60 6.87 17.01
N ASP A 198 3.73 5.54 16.96
CA ASP A 198 2.62 4.60 17.16
C ASP A 198 3.15 3.37 17.90
N ASP A 199 3.28 3.50 19.23
CA ASP A 199 3.84 2.46 20.10
C ASP A 199 2.99 1.17 20.12
N ASP A 200 1.72 1.26 19.71
CA ASP A 200 0.80 0.13 19.59
C ASP A 200 0.97 -0.64 18.27
N GLN A 201 1.72 -0.09 17.31
CA GLN A 201 1.99 -0.75 16.05
C GLN A 201 3.09 -1.81 16.20
N THR A 202 2.69 -3.08 16.12
CA THR A 202 3.61 -4.22 16.28
C THR A 202 4.06 -4.84 14.96
N ASN A 203 3.57 -4.37 13.82
CA ASN A 203 3.94 -4.91 12.51
C ASN A 203 5.38 -4.51 12.16
N ASP A 204 6.21 -5.50 11.81
CA ASP A 204 7.64 -5.32 11.51
C ASP A 204 7.91 -4.56 10.20
N GLU A 205 6.92 -4.46 9.31
CA GLU A 205 6.99 -3.61 8.12
C GLU A 205 6.75 -2.12 8.42
N PHE A 206 6.36 -1.76 9.65
CA PHE A 206 6.18 -0.36 10.05
C PHE A 206 7.52 0.39 10.06
N GLN A 207 7.49 1.65 9.61
CA GLN A 207 8.70 2.46 9.37
C GLN A 207 8.63 3.83 10.05
N ASP A 208 7.90 3.97 11.15
CA ASP A 208 7.70 5.25 11.87
C ASP A 208 6.97 6.33 11.04
N TRP A 209 6.20 5.91 10.03
CA TRP A 209 5.39 6.80 9.21
C TRP A 209 4.18 6.08 8.61
N TYR A 210 3.15 6.85 8.28
CA TYR A 210 1.97 6.40 7.55
C TYR A 210 1.68 7.25 6.32
N TRP A 211 0.96 6.65 5.36
CA TRP A 211 0.29 7.39 4.31
C TRP A 211 -1.06 7.90 4.79
N PHE A 212 -1.33 9.18 4.56
CA PHE A 212 -2.63 9.81 4.74
C PHE A 212 -3.14 10.34 3.40
N TYR A 213 -4.46 10.31 3.21
CA TYR A 213 -5.08 10.92 2.04
C TYR A 213 -6.02 12.05 2.47
N PHE A 214 -5.78 13.25 1.94
CA PHE A 214 -6.62 14.41 2.18
C PHE A 214 -7.63 14.56 1.04
N ASN A 215 -8.91 14.57 1.40
CA ASN A 215 -10.00 14.73 0.45
C ASN A 215 -9.99 16.13 -0.18
N ALA A 216 -10.83 16.36 -1.20
CA ALA A 216 -10.91 17.67 -1.87
C ALA A 216 -11.34 18.81 -0.93
N ASN A 217 -12.04 18.49 0.16
CA ASN A 217 -12.39 19.45 1.22
C ASN A 217 -11.25 19.69 2.23
N GLY A 218 -10.11 19.00 2.09
CA GLY A 218 -8.95 19.10 2.98
C GLY A 218 -8.96 18.18 4.19
N LYS A 219 -10.08 17.51 4.49
CA LYS A 219 -10.14 16.56 5.62
C LYS A 219 -9.41 15.27 5.28
N LYS A 220 -8.66 14.71 6.23
CA LYS A 220 -8.11 13.36 6.11
C LYS A 220 -9.22 12.33 5.88
N ALA A 221 -8.95 11.32 5.07
CA ALA A 221 -9.81 10.15 4.97
C ALA A 221 -9.60 9.30 6.23
N ALA A 222 -10.69 8.91 6.88
CA ALA A 222 -10.67 8.11 8.11
C ALA A 222 -11.91 7.22 8.13
N ASP A 223 -11.77 6.03 8.72
CA ASP A 223 -12.78 4.97 8.83
C ASP A 223 -13.54 4.72 7.51
N THR A 224 -12.79 4.52 6.42
CA THR A 224 -13.39 4.49 5.10
C THR A 224 -12.56 3.77 4.04
N LYS A 225 -13.24 3.14 3.08
CA LYS A 225 -12.61 2.56 1.89
C LYS A 225 -12.71 3.56 0.73
N LYS A 226 -11.61 3.75 -0.02
CA LYS A 226 -11.59 4.62 -1.21
C LYS A 226 -10.93 3.94 -2.39
N THR A 227 -11.36 4.34 -3.58
CA THR A 227 -10.63 4.06 -4.82
C THR A 227 -9.95 5.34 -5.29
N ILE A 228 -8.62 5.34 -5.34
CA ILE A 228 -7.79 6.48 -5.73
C ILE A 228 -6.88 5.99 -6.87
N ASN A 229 -6.94 6.65 -8.02
CA ASN A 229 -6.18 6.27 -9.22
C ASN A 229 -6.31 4.78 -9.61
N GLY A 230 -7.52 4.22 -9.47
CA GLY A 230 -7.82 2.82 -9.81
C GLY A 230 -7.38 1.78 -8.77
N ARG A 231 -6.75 2.20 -7.68
CA ARG A 231 -6.35 1.34 -6.56
C ARG A 231 -7.28 1.53 -5.37
N LYS A 232 -7.57 0.45 -4.65
CA LYS A 232 -8.42 0.47 -3.46
C LYS A 232 -7.58 0.60 -2.21
N TYR A 233 -8.03 1.39 -1.25
CA TYR A 233 -7.37 1.65 0.02
C TYR A 233 -8.40 1.59 1.14
N TYR A 234 -7.95 1.22 2.34
CA TYR A 234 -8.73 1.35 3.56
C TYR A 234 -7.98 2.29 4.49
N PHE A 235 -8.67 3.33 4.96
CA PHE A 235 -8.16 4.26 5.94
C PHE A 235 -8.78 3.91 7.28
N GLU A 236 -7.95 3.71 8.30
CA GLU A 236 -8.38 3.34 9.64
C GLU A 236 -9.02 4.51 10.37
N GLU A 237 -9.42 4.31 11.63
CA GLU A 237 -10.10 5.30 12.48
C GLU A 237 -9.35 6.64 12.52
N TYR A 238 -8.03 6.60 12.62
CA TYR A 238 -7.19 7.80 12.68
C TYR A 238 -6.69 8.29 11.31
N GLY A 239 -7.10 7.61 10.24
CA GLY A 239 -6.88 8.04 8.86
C GLY A 239 -5.55 7.63 8.23
N ASN A 240 -4.73 6.86 8.94
CA ASN A 240 -3.62 6.13 8.35
C ASN A 240 -4.13 5.08 7.36
N ALA A 241 -3.45 4.93 6.23
CA ALA A 241 -3.76 3.91 5.25
C ALA A 241 -3.30 2.53 5.75
N ARG A 242 -4.21 1.55 5.72
CA ARG A 242 -3.94 0.16 6.10
C ARG A 242 -2.87 -0.43 5.20
N PHE A 243 -1.97 -1.21 5.78
CA PHE A 243 -0.99 -2.05 5.09
C PHE A 243 -0.99 -3.44 5.74
N SER A 244 -0.34 -4.39 5.05
CA SER A 244 -0.21 -5.78 5.47
C SER A 244 -1.57 -6.51 5.65
N TRP A 245 -1.55 -7.64 6.36
CA TRP A 245 -2.69 -8.52 6.55
C TRP A 245 -3.83 -7.86 7.35
N TYR A 246 -5.06 -8.11 6.92
CA TYR A 246 -6.27 -7.62 7.57
C TYR A 246 -7.37 -8.66 7.53
N ALA A 247 -7.99 -8.92 8.68
CA ALA A 247 -9.19 -9.74 8.78
C ALA A 247 -10.21 -9.02 9.68
N SER A 248 -11.27 -8.45 9.11
CA SER A 248 -12.39 -7.94 9.89
C SER A 248 -13.41 -9.04 10.15
N SER A 249 -13.61 -9.43 11.40
CA SER A 249 -14.72 -10.27 11.81
C SER A 249 -16.02 -9.47 11.82
N SER A 250 -16.67 -9.32 10.67
CA SER A 250 -17.92 -8.55 10.59
C SER A 250 -19.12 -9.27 11.23
N ASN A 251 -18.99 -10.52 11.68
CA ASN A 251 -20.02 -11.25 12.44
C ASN A 251 -19.41 -12.48 13.14
N ALA A 252 -19.83 -12.74 14.38
CA ALA A 252 -19.40 -13.89 15.20
C ALA A 252 -19.77 -15.29 14.62
N ALA A 253 -20.39 -15.34 13.44
CA ALA A 253 -20.87 -16.56 12.78
C ALA A 253 -20.19 -16.88 11.43
N SER A 254 -19.32 -16.00 10.92
CA SER A 254 -18.58 -16.21 9.66
C SER A 254 -17.08 -16.08 9.91
N VAL A 255 -16.31 -17.12 9.58
CA VAL A 255 -14.84 -17.05 9.57
C VAL A 255 -14.46 -15.91 8.61
N ALA A 256 -13.85 -14.85 9.13
CA ALA A 256 -13.41 -13.73 8.30
C ALA A 256 -12.44 -14.24 7.24
N THR A 257 -12.67 -13.88 5.98
CA THR A 257 -11.71 -14.14 4.90
C THR A 257 -10.69 -13.01 4.94
N PRO A 258 -9.38 -13.32 5.04
CA PRO A 258 -8.38 -12.27 5.13
C PRO A 258 -8.25 -11.54 3.79
N SER A 259 -7.82 -10.29 3.88
CA SER A 259 -7.35 -9.46 2.78
C SER A 259 -5.92 -9.03 3.07
N PHE A 260 -5.17 -8.72 2.02
CA PHE A 260 -3.83 -8.19 2.13
C PHE A 260 -3.74 -6.81 1.48
N TYR A 261 -3.38 -5.81 2.26
CA TYR A 261 -2.97 -4.51 1.73
C TYR A 261 -1.46 -4.56 1.49
N SER A 262 -1.00 -4.08 0.33
CA SER A 262 0.42 -4.03 -0.01
C SER A 262 1.24 -3.32 1.09
N PRO A 263 2.56 -3.53 1.14
CA PRO A 263 3.42 -2.97 2.18
C PRO A 263 3.23 -1.46 2.37
N VAL A 264 3.69 -0.93 3.49
CA VAL A 264 3.49 0.47 3.90
C VAL A 264 3.93 1.49 2.83
N SER A 265 4.85 1.14 1.93
CA SER A 265 5.23 1.93 0.74
C SER A 265 4.04 2.33 -0.12
N ASP A 266 3.02 1.48 -0.18
CA ASP A 266 2.03 1.44 -1.23
C ASP A 266 0.59 1.34 -0.70
N SER A 267 0.34 0.56 0.36
CA SER A 267 -0.91 0.47 1.14
C SER A 267 -2.21 0.19 0.35
N TRP A 268 -2.14 -0.19 -0.93
CA TRP A 268 -3.34 -0.55 -1.68
C TRP A 268 -3.74 -2.01 -1.45
N LEU A 269 -5.04 -2.28 -1.49
CA LEU A 269 -5.60 -3.63 -1.44
C LEU A 269 -5.09 -4.47 -2.61
N SER A 270 -4.52 -5.63 -2.29
CA SER A 270 -4.03 -6.59 -3.28
C SER A 270 -5.19 -7.33 -3.92
N VAL A 271 -5.16 -7.45 -5.25
CA VAL A 271 -6.14 -8.16 -6.06
C VAL A 271 -5.41 -8.96 -7.14
N GLY A 272 -5.85 -10.18 -7.41
CA GLY A 272 -5.12 -11.13 -8.24
C GLY A 272 -3.93 -11.75 -7.50
N TRP A 273 -2.87 -12.08 -8.22
CA TRP A 273 -1.66 -12.69 -7.65
C TRP A 273 -0.85 -11.69 -6.83
N PHE A 274 -0.48 -12.07 -5.62
CA PHE A 274 0.49 -11.36 -4.79
C PHE A 274 1.32 -12.38 -3.99
N LYS A 275 2.49 -11.94 -3.53
CA LYS A 275 3.42 -12.79 -2.77
C LYS A 275 3.81 -12.04 -1.50
N THR A 276 3.71 -12.70 -0.36
CA THR A 276 4.01 -12.10 0.96
C THR A 276 4.24 -13.20 2.00
N VAL A 277 4.84 -12.85 3.13
CA VAL A 277 4.90 -13.72 4.31
C VAL A 277 3.47 -13.96 4.83
N PRO A 278 3.09 -15.19 5.23
CA PRO A 278 1.80 -15.49 5.83
C PRO A 278 1.49 -14.60 7.03
N GLY A 279 0.21 -14.29 7.29
CA GLY A 279 -0.15 -13.41 8.40
C GLY A 279 -0.09 -14.13 9.74
N GLU A 280 0.55 -13.51 10.75
CA GLU A 280 0.74 -14.06 12.11
C GLU A 280 -0.54 -14.66 12.72
N ASN A 281 -1.67 -13.96 12.58
CA ASN A 281 -2.94 -14.42 13.13
C ASN A 281 -3.65 -15.50 12.30
N THR A 282 -3.32 -15.60 11.01
CA THR A 282 -3.96 -16.53 10.08
C THR A 282 -3.20 -17.84 9.94
N ASP A 283 -1.86 -17.77 9.92
CA ASP A 283 -0.94 -18.89 9.77
C ASP A 283 0.32 -18.60 10.61
N PRO A 284 0.28 -18.84 11.94
CA PRO A 284 1.38 -18.50 12.83
C PRO A 284 2.68 -19.24 12.52
N ASP A 285 2.58 -20.51 12.11
CA ASP A 285 3.73 -21.34 11.77
C ASP A 285 4.38 -20.86 10.47
N GLY A 286 3.56 -20.54 9.45
CA GLY A 286 4.03 -19.92 8.22
C GLY A 286 4.50 -18.48 8.40
N TYR A 287 4.03 -17.74 9.40
CA TYR A 287 4.61 -16.44 9.73
C TYR A 287 5.99 -16.60 10.37
N ALA A 288 6.13 -17.57 11.28
CA ALA A 288 7.39 -17.85 11.96
C ALA A 288 8.50 -18.37 11.04
N ASP A 289 8.14 -19.01 9.91
CA ASP A 289 9.11 -19.44 8.89
C ASP A 289 9.72 -18.24 8.11
N GLY A 290 8.99 -17.11 8.03
CA GLY A 290 9.40 -15.89 7.35
C GLY A 290 9.50 -16.01 5.81
N GLU A 291 9.04 -17.11 5.23
CA GLU A 291 9.10 -17.38 3.81
C GLU A 291 7.87 -16.81 3.09
N GLU A 292 8.12 -16.05 2.03
CA GLU A 292 7.04 -15.54 1.19
C GLU A 292 6.34 -16.66 0.42
N ARG A 293 5.01 -16.63 0.44
CA ARG A 293 4.14 -17.56 -0.28
C ARG A 293 3.29 -16.83 -1.31
N TRP A 294 2.92 -17.52 -2.39
CA TRP A 294 2.02 -16.98 -3.40
C TRP A 294 0.57 -17.10 -2.93
N TYR A 295 -0.20 -16.04 -3.11
CA TYR A 295 -1.62 -15.96 -2.82
C TYR A 295 -2.38 -15.41 -4.02
N TYR A 296 -3.69 -15.64 -4.05
CA TYR A 296 -4.58 -15.00 -5.00
C TYR A 296 -5.77 -14.37 -4.28
N ALA A 297 -5.99 -13.07 -4.50
CA ALA A 297 -7.16 -12.36 -4.01
C ALA A 297 -8.19 -12.10 -5.12
N GLU A 298 -9.47 -12.22 -4.80
CA GLU A 298 -10.57 -11.83 -5.67
C GLU A 298 -10.67 -10.29 -5.80
N LYS A 299 -11.61 -9.79 -6.60
CA LYS A 299 -11.72 -8.34 -6.91
C LYS A 299 -12.08 -7.46 -5.70
N ASP A 300 -12.69 -8.05 -4.69
CA ASP A 300 -13.04 -7.45 -3.41
C ASP A 300 -11.90 -7.53 -2.38
N GLY A 301 -10.83 -8.28 -2.67
CA GLY A 301 -9.68 -8.46 -1.79
C GLY A 301 -9.73 -9.76 -0.98
N ASP A 302 -10.76 -10.59 -1.17
CA ASP A 302 -10.89 -11.85 -0.45
C ASP A 302 -9.86 -12.86 -0.95
N VAL A 303 -9.01 -13.35 -0.05
CA VAL A 303 -8.02 -14.37 -0.38
C VAL A 303 -8.71 -15.72 -0.64
N VAL A 304 -8.32 -16.34 -1.75
CA VAL A 304 -8.80 -17.67 -2.14
C VAL A 304 -8.10 -18.73 -1.27
N LYS A 305 -8.89 -19.57 -0.61
CA LYS A 305 -8.41 -20.67 0.25
C LYS A 305 -9.23 -21.96 0.04
N SER A 306 -8.66 -23.08 0.47
CA SER A 306 -9.23 -24.44 0.50
C SER A 306 -9.89 -24.84 -0.81
N ARG A 307 -9.29 -24.53 -1.96
CA ARG A 307 -9.91 -24.86 -3.26
C ARG A 307 -8.97 -24.89 -4.45
N ILE A 308 -9.39 -25.61 -5.48
CA ILE A 308 -8.86 -25.56 -6.83
C ILE A 308 -9.59 -24.46 -7.62
N LYS A 309 -8.85 -23.48 -8.12
CA LYS A 309 -9.38 -22.34 -8.87
C LYS A 309 -8.76 -22.22 -10.25
N LYS A 310 -9.61 -21.96 -11.25
CA LYS A 310 -9.17 -21.63 -12.60
C LYS A 310 -8.85 -20.14 -12.71
N ILE A 311 -7.60 -19.81 -13.01
CA ILE A 311 -7.07 -18.45 -13.18
C ILE A 311 -6.39 -18.37 -14.54
N ASN A 312 -6.86 -17.47 -15.41
CA ASN A 312 -6.31 -17.26 -16.76
C ASN A 312 -6.08 -18.57 -17.56
N GLY A 313 -7.05 -19.48 -17.48
CA GLY A 313 -7.04 -20.75 -18.21
C GLY A 313 -6.26 -21.90 -17.57
N SER A 314 -5.50 -21.65 -16.50
CA SER A 314 -4.77 -22.67 -15.73
C SER A 314 -5.45 -22.91 -14.39
N TYR A 315 -5.31 -24.10 -13.81
CA TYR A 315 -5.88 -24.43 -12.51
C TYR A 315 -4.78 -24.36 -11.46
N TYR A 316 -5.09 -23.79 -10.30
CA TYR A 316 -4.19 -23.64 -9.16
C TYR A 316 -4.94 -24.11 -7.92
N ALA A 317 -4.25 -24.66 -6.94
CA ALA A 317 -4.84 -25.02 -5.66
C ALA A 317 -4.30 -24.10 -4.57
N PHE A 318 -5.15 -23.84 -3.58
CA PHE A 318 -4.81 -23.05 -2.41
C PHE A 318 -5.18 -23.83 -1.15
N ASP A 319 -4.28 -23.88 -0.18
CA ASP A 319 -4.50 -24.53 1.11
C ASP A 319 -5.50 -23.76 2.00
N GLU A 320 -5.67 -24.20 3.25
CA GLU A 320 -6.60 -23.56 4.20
C GLU A 320 -6.22 -22.13 4.60
N TYR A 321 -4.96 -21.74 4.43
CA TYR A 321 -4.44 -20.41 4.69
C TYR A 321 -4.43 -19.54 3.43
N GLY A 322 -4.70 -20.12 2.27
CA GLY A 322 -4.68 -19.46 0.97
C GLY A 322 -3.33 -19.48 0.28
N LYS A 323 -2.35 -20.23 0.80
CA LYS A 323 -1.05 -20.44 0.15
C LYS A 323 -1.26 -21.28 -1.10
N MET A 324 -0.73 -20.83 -2.22
CA MET A 324 -0.75 -21.57 -3.48
C MET A 324 0.11 -22.84 -3.33
N LEU A 325 -0.45 -23.99 -3.69
CA LEU A 325 0.27 -25.26 -3.68
C LEU A 325 1.30 -25.35 -4.81
N GLU A 326 2.47 -25.91 -4.51
CA GLU A 326 3.54 -26.21 -5.47
C GLU A 326 4.21 -27.52 -5.09
N GLY A 327 4.19 -28.52 -5.98
CA GLY A 327 4.66 -29.87 -5.70
C GLY A 327 3.59 -30.94 -5.92
N LEU A 328 3.84 -32.13 -5.36
CA LEU A 328 2.93 -33.28 -5.40
C LEU A 328 2.13 -33.32 -4.09
N TYR A 329 0.81 -33.43 -4.19
CA TYR A 329 -0.09 -33.41 -3.03
C TYR A 329 -1.10 -34.55 -3.08
N LYS A 330 -1.45 -35.06 -1.90
CA LYS A 330 -2.63 -35.87 -1.65
C LYS A 330 -3.79 -34.97 -1.26
N LEU A 331 -4.84 -34.95 -2.06
CA LEU A 331 -6.03 -34.12 -1.82
C LEU A 331 -7.29 -34.97 -1.79
N THR A 332 -8.20 -34.64 -0.87
CA THR A 332 -9.63 -34.99 -1.02
C THR A 332 -10.38 -33.76 -1.50
N VAL A 333 -11.13 -33.87 -2.58
CA VAL A 333 -11.81 -32.73 -3.23
C VAL A 333 -13.30 -33.00 -3.39
N SER A 334 -14.13 -32.04 -3.02
CA SER A 334 -15.57 -32.03 -3.30
C SER A 334 -15.90 -30.90 -4.26
N GLY A 335 -16.20 -31.25 -5.51
CA GLY A 335 -16.33 -30.27 -6.59
C GLY A 335 -14.99 -29.58 -6.86
N ASN A 336 -14.82 -28.34 -6.38
CA ASN A 336 -13.55 -27.62 -6.43
C ASN A 336 -12.97 -27.34 -5.04
N ASP A 337 -13.69 -27.67 -3.98
CA ASP A 337 -13.28 -27.32 -2.62
C ASP A 337 -12.42 -28.47 -2.07
N ILE A 338 -11.28 -28.10 -1.50
CA ILE A 338 -10.29 -29.01 -0.94
C ILE A 338 -10.69 -29.28 0.51
N LEU A 339 -10.90 -30.55 0.83
CA LEU A 339 -11.30 -31.01 2.17
C LEU A 339 -10.08 -31.42 3.00
N THR A 340 -9.10 -32.06 2.37
CA THR A 340 -7.81 -32.39 2.98
C THR A 340 -6.70 -32.05 2.00
N CYS A 341 -5.56 -31.60 2.53
CA CYS A 341 -4.40 -31.22 1.76
C CYS A 341 -3.14 -31.67 2.49
N THR A 342 -2.33 -32.51 1.85
CA THR A 342 -1.06 -32.97 2.42
C THR A 342 -0.02 -33.07 1.33
N GLU A 343 1.13 -32.44 1.54
CA GLU A 343 2.26 -32.52 0.62
C GLU A 343 2.88 -33.92 0.65
N VAL A 344 3.33 -34.39 -0.50
CA VAL A 344 4.04 -35.66 -0.66
C VAL A 344 5.52 -35.35 -0.82
N GLU A 345 6.25 -35.41 0.29
CA GLU A 345 7.69 -35.17 0.33
C GLU A 345 8.52 -36.44 0.05
N SER A 346 7.93 -37.62 0.30
CA SER A 346 8.59 -38.92 0.18
C SER A 346 7.62 -40.01 -0.33
N GLU A 347 8.17 -41.13 -0.80
CA GLU A 347 7.36 -42.28 -1.23
C GLU A 347 6.51 -42.85 -0.09
N SER A 348 6.99 -42.74 1.15
CA SER A 348 6.25 -43.17 2.34
C SER A 348 4.96 -42.39 2.60
N ASN A 349 4.78 -41.26 1.90
CA ASN A 349 3.60 -40.41 2.02
C ASN A 349 2.66 -40.53 0.82
N LEU A 350 2.90 -41.46 -0.12
CA LEU A 350 1.97 -41.72 -1.21
C LEU A 350 0.66 -42.35 -0.68
N PRO A 351 -0.49 -42.14 -1.36
CA PRO A 351 -1.74 -42.79 -0.99
C PRO A 351 -1.68 -44.27 -1.32
N GLU A 352 -2.20 -45.10 -0.43
CA GLU A 352 -2.33 -46.54 -0.63
C GLU A 352 -3.60 -46.91 -1.39
N ALA A 353 -3.69 -48.17 -1.81
CA ALA A 353 -4.89 -48.69 -2.44
C ALA A 353 -6.08 -48.64 -1.47
N GLY A 354 -7.13 -47.89 -1.84
CA GLY A 354 -8.34 -47.72 -1.02
C GLY A 354 -8.40 -46.39 -0.26
N ASP A 355 -7.31 -45.62 -0.22
CA ASP A 355 -7.31 -44.28 0.37
C ASP A 355 -8.23 -43.33 -0.42
N PRO A 356 -9.02 -42.48 0.27
CA PRO A 356 -9.90 -41.50 -0.37
C PRO A 356 -9.13 -40.35 -1.04
N GLU A 357 -7.87 -40.12 -0.67
CA GLU A 357 -7.03 -39.10 -1.27
C GLU A 357 -6.59 -39.47 -2.69
N GLU A 358 -6.57 -38.46 -3.55
CA GLU A 358 -6.05 -38.57 -4.90
C GLU A 358 -4.80 -37.69 -5.06
N LEU A 359 -3.86 -38.14 -5.89
CA LEU A 359 -2.66 -37.36 -6.18
C LEU A 359 -2.96 -36.24 -7.17
N TYR A 360 -2.42 -35.05 -6.89
CA TYR A 360 -2.40 -33.91 -7.80
C TYR A 360 -0.99 -33.32 -7.82
N TYR A 361 -0.56 -32.87 -8.99
CA TYR A 361 0.73 -32.19 -9.13
C TYR A 361 0.55 -30.75 -9.62
N PHE A 362 1.09 -29.80 -8.86
CA PHE A 362 1.03 -28.37 -9.12
C PHE A 362 2.45 -27.85 -9.38
N GLY A 363 2.73 -27.32 -10.56
CA GLY A 363 4.05 -26.76 -10.90
C GLY A 363 4.72 -27.42 -12.11
N GLY A 364 5.96 -27.01 -12.41
CA GLY A 364 6.75 -27.47 -13.56
C GLY A 364 7.03 -26.38 -14.62
N THR A 365 7.62 -26.78 -15.74
CA THR A 365 8.47 -25.94 -16.66
C THR A 365 7.89 -24.70 -17.36
N SER A 366 6.69 -24.20 -17.03
CA SER A 366 6.16 -22.99 -17.68
C SER A 366 5.29 -22.07 -16.84
N LYS A 367 4.76 -22.54 -15.70
CA LYS A 367 3.94 -21.76 -14.76
C LYS A 367 4.02 -22.41 -13.37
N ASP A 368 4.64 -21.72 -12.43
CA ASP A 368 4.78 -22.18 -11.05
C ASP A 368 3.38 -22.40 -10.43
N GLY A 369 3.22 -23.46 -9.65
CA GLY A 369 1.95 -23.87 -9.02
C GLY A 369 0.78 -24.26 -9.94
N ALA A 370 0.93 -24.23 -11.26
CA ALA A 370 -0.16 -24.61 -12.16
C ALA A 370 -0.35 -26.14 -12.18
N MET A 371 -1.60 -26.59 -11.99
CA MET A 371 -1.99 -28.00 -12.02
C MET A 371 -1.60 -28.65 -13.35
N LYS A 372 -0.87 -29.75 -13.26
CA LYS A 372 -0.46 -30.56 -14.42
C LYS A 372 -1.49 -31.62 -14.73
N THR A 373 -1.55 -31.95 -16.01
CA THR A 373 -2.35 -33.06 -16.53
C THR A 373 -1.54 -33.82 -17.57
N GLY A 374 -1.84 -35.10 -17.77
CA GLY A 374 -1.08 -36.01 -18.59
C GLY A 374 0.17 -36.50 -17.88
N THR A 375 1.10 -37.02 -18.68
CA THR A 375 2.31 -37.67 -18.16
C THR A 375 3.35 -36.65 -17.70
N VAL A 376 3.92 -36.87 -16.53
CA VAL A 376 5.02 -36.10 -15.96
C VAL A 376 6.04 -37.04 -15.31
N THR A 377 7.31 -36.65 -15.28
CA THR A 377 8.35 -37.35 -14.51
C THR A 377 8.64 -36.54 -13.27
N LEU A 378 8.47 -37.15 -12.10
CA LEU A 378 8.72 -36.55 -10.80
C LEU A 378 9.93 -37.24 -10.16
N ASP A 379 10.69 -36.46 -9.38
CA ASP A 379 11.78 -36.95 -8.55
C ASP A 379 11.26 -36.98 -7.11
N ILE A 380 11.23 -38.16 -6.49
CA ILE A 380 10.74 -38.39 -5.13
C ILE A 380 11.80 -39.26 -4.45
N ASP A 381 12.32 -38.82 -3.31
CA ASP A 381 13.41 -39.50 -2.59
C ASP A 381 14.68 -39.78 -3.43
N GLY A 382 14.95 -38.95 -4.45
CA GLY A 382 16.09 -39.11 -5.36
C GLY A 382 15.86 -40.13 -6.49
N GLU A 383 14.66 -40.70 -6.57
CA GLU A 383 14.24 -41.62 -7.61
C GLU A 383 13.23 -40.98 -8.56
N ARG A 384 13.45 -41.22 -9.86
CA ARG A 384 12.61 -40.65 -10.91
C ARG A 384 11.49 -41.60 -11.28
N HIS A 385 10.26 -41.20 -10.97
CA HIS A 385 9.05 -41.94 -11.32
C HIS A 385 8.23 -41.21 -12.36
N ILE A 386 7.49 -41.97 -13.16
CA ILE A 386 6.57 -41.40 -14.15
C ILE A 386 5.16 -41.46 -13.59
N TYR A 387 4.50 -40.32 -13.60
CA TYR A 387 3.11 -40.17 -13.21
C TYR A 387 2.24 -39.79 -14.41
N ASN A 388 0.96 -40.11 -14.36
CA ASN A 388 -0.05 -39.63 -15.29
C ASN A 388 -1.24 -39.07 -14.52
N PHE A 389 -1.68 -37.87 -14.92
CA PHE A 389 -2.80 -37.16 -14.30
C PHE A 389 -3.93 -36.97 -15.30
N ARG A 390 -5.18 -37.14 -14.87
CA ARG A 390 -6.37 -37.08 -15.75
C ARG A 390 -6.46 -35.74 -16.48
N LYS A 391 -6.66 -35.79 -17.81
CA LYS A 391 -6.66 -34.59 -18.69
C LYS A 391 -7.99 -33.85 -18.77
N SER A 392 -9.09 -34.42 -18.30
CA SER A 392 -10.43 -33.85 -18.44
C SER A 392 -11.42 -34.57 -17.52
N GLY A 393 -12.65 -34.06 -17.46
CA GLY A 393 -13.71 -34.60 -16.59
C GLY A 393 -13.71 -33.96 -15.20
N ASP A 394 -14.59 -34.45 -14.34
CA ASP A 394 -14.73 -33.96 -12.96
C ASP A 394 -13.49 -34.33 -12.11
N GLU A 395 -12.78 -35.38 -12.50
CA GLU A 395 -11.55 -35.87 -11.88
C GLU A 395 -10.28 -35.26 -12.51
N ARG A 396 -10.41 -34.17 -13.26
CA ARG A 396 -9.27 -33.54 -13.95
C ARG A 396 -8.16 -33.23 -12.95
N GLY A 397 -6.94 -33.66 -13.28
CA GLY A 397 -5.75 -33.43 -12.47
C GLY A 397 -5.48 -34.52 -11.43
N GLN A 398 -6.44 -35.40 -11.15
CA GLN A 398 -6.22 -36.56 -10.28
C GLN A 398 -5.27 -37.56 -10.91
N GLY A 399 -4.51 -38.28 -10.08
CA GLY A 399 -3.72 -39.43 -10.48
C GLY A 399 -4.56 -40.42 -11.29
N TYR A 400 -4.08 -40.79 -12.47
CA TYR A 400 -4.77 -41.76 -13.31
C TYR A 400 -4.68 -43.15 -12.70
N ASN A 401 -5.82 -43.82 -12.50
CA ASN A 401 -5.89 -45.17 -11.95
C ASN A 401 -6.53 -46.08 -13.01
N GLY A 402 -5.71 -46.86 -13.72
CA GLY A 402 -6.17 -47.57 -14.93
C GLY A 402 -5.06 -47.94 -15.91
N ILE A 403 -5.48 -48.54 -17.02
CA ILE A 403 -4.61 -48.87 -18.16
C ILE A 403 -4.78 -47.84 -19.29
N GLU A 404 -3.74 -47.05 -19.57
CA GLU A 404 -3.69 -46.09 -20.69
C GLU A 404 -2.45 -46.36 -21.56
N ASP A 405 -2.62 -46.37 -22.89
CA ASP A 405 -1.53 -46.58 -23.86
C ASP A 405 -0.66 -47.83 -23.59
N GLY A 406 -1.27 -48.88 -23.06
CA GLY A 406 -0.61 -50.14 -22.72
C GLY A 406 0.34 -50.02 -21.54
N VAL A 407 0.08 -49.09 -20.61
CA VAL A 407 0.79 -48.89 -19.35
C VAL A 407 -0.23 -48.94 -18.23
N ILE A 408 0.11 -49.59 -17.12
CA ILE A 408 -0.70 -49.61 -15.91
C ILE A 408 -0.27 -48.44 -15.03
N TYR A 409 -1.23 -47.64 -14.58
CA TYR A 409 -1.02 -46.59 -13.59
C TYR A 409 -1.88 -46.88 -12.37
N GLU A 410 -1.25 -46.85 -11.19
CA GLU A 410 -1.91 -46.98 -9.90
C GLU A 410 -1.82 -45.64 -9.17
N LYS A 411 -2.98 -45.03 -8.85
CA LYS A 411 -3.06 -43.69 -8.25
C LYS A 411 -2.19 -42.64 -8.98
N GLY A 412 -2.03 -42.80 -10.29
CA GLY A 412 -1.20 -41.97 -11.15
C GLY A 412 0.24 -42.44 -11.33
N LYS A 413 0.82 -43.25 -10.44
CA LYS A 413 2.20 -43.77 -10.58
C LYS A 413 2.23 -44.88 -11.62
N ARG A 414 3.17 -44.81 -12.57
CA ARG A 414 3.40 -45.87 -13.55
C ARG A 414 3.95 -47.10 -12.87
N ILE A 415 3.33 -48.25 -13.12
CA ILE A 415 3.89 -49.55 -12.73
C ILE A 415 4.86 -50.03 -13.79
N GLU A 416 6.10 -50.31 -13.40
CA GLU A 416 7.14 -50.86 -14.27
C GLU A 416 8.03 -51.87 -13.57
N ALA A 417 8.77 -52.64 -14.36
CA ALA A 417 9.78 -53.57 -13.86
C ALA A 417 11.06 -52.82 -13.54
N ASP A 418 11.77 -53.26 -12.51
CA ASP A 418 13.10 -52.74 -12.23
C ASP A 418 14.09 -53.14 -13.33
N LYS A 419 15.17 -52.36 -13.47
CA LYS A 419 16.19 -52.62 -14.51
C LYS A 419 16.76 -54.04 -14.43
N ASP A 420 16.94 -54.54 -13.21
CA ASP A 420 17.47 -55.88 -12.96
C ASP A 420 16.42 -56.95 -13.20
N GLU A 421 15.16 -56.72 -12.77
CA GLU A 421 14.03 -57.63 -12.98
C GLU A 421 13.68 -57.79 -14.46
N LYS A 422 13.85 -56.74 -15.28
CA LYS A 422 13.50 -56.64 -16.71
C LYS A 422 12.01 -56.77 -17.05
N LEU A 423 11.31 -57.70 -16.42
CA LEU A 423 9.90 -58.01 -16.60
C LEU A 423 9.24 -58.27 -15.24
N LYS A 424 8.12 -57.62 -14.99
CA LYS A 424 7.37 -57.71 -13.73
C LYS A 424 5.97 -58.23 -13.96
N LYS A 425 5.52 -59.15 -13.10
CA LYS A 425 4.10 -59.50 -13.01
C LYS A 425 3.36 -58.47 -12.19
N VAL A 426 2.19 -58.06 -12.66
CA VAL A 426 1.33 -57.08 -12.00
C VAL A 426 -0.07 -57.65 -11.94
N ASP A 427 -0.55 -57.97 -10.75
CA ASP A 427 -1.96 -58.29 -10.54
C ASP A 427 -2.74 -56.97 -10.53
N TRP A 428 -3.65 -56.81 -11.48
CA TRP A 428 -4.41 -55.57 -11.67
C TRP A 428 -5.90 -55.86 -11.63
N ASN A 429 -6.62 -55.08 -10.81
CA ASN A 429 -8.07 -55.03 -10.81
C ASN A 429 -8.47 -53.61 -11.23
N ASP A 430 -9.12 -53.49 -12.38
CA ASP A 430 -9.48 -52.18 -12.91
C ASP A 430 -10.71 -51.65 -12.16
N PRO A 431 -10.66 -50.43 -11.61
CA PRO A 431 -11.76 -49.90 -10.81
C PRO A 431 -13.04 -49.67 -11.63
N ASP A 432 -12.91 -49.47 -12.94
CA ASP A 432 -14.00 -49.06 -13.82
C ASP A 432 -14.43 -50.16 -14.80
N ASP A 433 -13.55 -51.14 -15.10
CA ASP A 433 -13.78 -52.17 -16.12
C ASP A 433 -13.18 -53.53 -15.74
N SER A 434 -13.98 -54.35 -15.04
CA SER A 434 -13.57 -55.70 -14.62
C SER A 434 -13.19 -56.66 -15.76
N SER A 435 -13.47 -56.33 -17.02
CA SER A 435 -12.99 -57.12 -18.17
C SER A 435 -11.47 -57.00 -18.40
N LYS A 436 -10.84 -56.06 -17.68
CA LYS A 436 -9.40 -55.83 -17.63
C LYS A 436 -8.75 -56.41 -16.36
N ASP A 437 -9.50 -57.07 -15.49
CA ASP A 437 -8.91 -57.72 -14.32
C ASP A 437 -8.01 -58.89 -14.75
N GLY A 438 -6.83 -58.97 -14.14
CA GLY A 438 -5.91 -60.09 -14.37
C GLY A 438 -4.44 -59.77 -14.07
N THR A 439 -3.60 -60.77 -14.26
CA THR A 439 -2.15 -60.66 -14.07
C THR A 439 -1.48 -60.26 -15.39
N TYR A 440 -0.92 -59.06 -15.45
CA TYR A 440 -0.21 -58.53 -16.62
C TYR A 440 1.31 -58.70 -16.49
N LEU A 441 2.00 -58.74 -17.63
CA LEU A 441 3.46 -58.67 -17.68
C LEU A 441 3.89 -57.30 -18.20
N VAL A 442 4.67 -56.55 -17.43
CA VAL A 442 5.21 -55.23 -17.81
C VAL A 442 6.73 -55.26 -17.92
N ASN A 443 7.32 -54.39 -18.73
CA ASN A 443 8.79 -54.25 -18.83
C ASN A 443 9.32 -53.01 -18.08
N THR A 444 10.63 -52.75 -18.21
CA THR A 444 11.34 -51.59 -17.62
C THR A 444 10.95 -50.22 -18.17
N SER A 445 10.03 -50.15 -19.12
CA SER A 445 9.42 -48.90 -19.60
C SER A 445 7.95 -48.76 -19.18
N GLY A 446 7.46 -49.70 -18.35
CA GLY A 446 6.07 -49.84 -17.93
C GLY A 446 5.12 -50.36 -19.01
N LYS A 447 5.63 -50.77 -20.18
CA LYS A 447 4.78 -51.26 -21.27
C LYS A 447 4.33 -52.68 -21.01
N ILE A 448 3.02 -52.92 -21.10
CA ILE A 448 2.40 -54.23 -21.09
C ILE A 448 2.91 -55.04 -22.29
N GLN A 449 3.44 -56.22 -22.00
CA GLN A 449 4.05 -57.11 -22.96
C GLN A 449 2.99 -58.03 -23.57
N LYS A 450 2.46 -57.66 -24.73
CA LYS A 450 1.42 -58.42 -25.46
C LYS A 450 2.01 -59.47 -26.39
N ASN A 451 1.29 -60.58 -26.57
CA ASN A 451 1.61 -61.68 -27.50
C ASN A 451 3.04 -62.22 -27.35
N LYS A 452 3.55 -62.33 -26.13
CA LYS A 452 4.91 -62.83 -25.90
C LYS A 452 4.91 -64.35 -25.81
N LYS A 453 5.92 -64.95 -26.42
CA LYS A 453 6.25 -66.38 -26.26
C LYS A 453 7.66 -66.47 -25.68
N ASN A 454 7.80 -67.06 -24.50
CA ASN A 454 9.07 -67.26 -23.82
C ASN A 454 9.87 -65.96 -23.60
N ALA A 455 9.19 -64.87 -23.21
CA ALA A 455 9.87 -63.67 -22.75
C ALA A 455 10.59 -63.97 -21.43
N LYS A 456 11.85 -63.55 -21.31
CA LYS A 456 12.70 -63.89 -20.17
C LYS A 456 12.94 -62.67 -19.29
N ASP A 457 12.80 -62.81 -17.98
CA ASP A 457 13.08 -61.77 -17.00
C ASP A 457 14.58 -61.73 -16.63
N GLY A 458 14.91 -61.00 -15.56
CA GLY A 458 16.24 -60.89 -14.96
C GLY A 458 16.72 -62.15 -14.26
N ASP A 459 15.78 -62.91 -13.68
CA ASP A 459 16.00 -64.10 -12.85
C ASP A 459 15.85 -65.41 -13.63
N ASP A 460 15.99 -65.32 -14.95
CA ASP A 460 15.92 -66.42 -15.90
C ASP A 460 14.59 -67.19 -15.98
N ARG A 461 13.48 -66.61 -15.49
CA ARG A 461 12.12 -67.15 -15.67
C ARG A 461 11.55 -66.77 -17.03
N TYR A 462 10.72 -67.65 -17.58
CA TYR A 462 10.06 -67.48 -18.87
C TYR A 462 8.57 -67.23 -18.69
N TYR A 463 8.05 -66.28 -19.47
CA TYR A 463 6.65 -65.90 -19.50
C TYR A 463 6.06 -66.01 -20.90
N CYS A 464 4.79 -66.42 -20.98
CA CYS A 464 3.95 -66.21 -22.15
C CYS A 464 2.78 -65.30 -21.82
N THR A 465 2.37 -64.47 -22.76
CA THR A 465 1.23 -63.57 -22.60
C THR A 465 0.28 -63.64 -23.78
N ASP A 466 -1.00 -63.40 -23.50
CA ASP A 466 -2.05 -63.33 -24.51
C ASP A 466 -2.03 -61.99 -25.29
N SER A 467 -3.07 -61.77 -26.10
CA SER A 467 -3.23 -60.55 -26.91
C SER A 467 -3.49 -59.28 -26.09
N LYS A 468 -3.98 -59.42 -24.85
CA LYS A 468 -4.16 -58.31 -23.90
C LYS A 468 -2.88 -58.03 -23.10
N GLY A 469 -1.98 -58.99 -23.03
CA GLY A 469 -0.74 -58.96 -22.25
C GLY A 469 -0.86 -59.62 -20.88
N MET A 470 -1.94 -60.38 -20.67
CA MET A 470 -2.15 -61.17 -19.47
C MET A 470 -1.29 -62.43 -19.51
N VAL A 471 -0.71 -62.81 -18.37
CA VAL A 471 0.19 -63.96 -18.22
C VAL A 471 -0.60 -65.26 -18.38
N THR A 472 -0.15 -66.11 -19.31
CA THR A 472 -0.74 -67.44 -19.58
C THR A 472 0.19 -68.59 -19.22
N TYR A 473 1.49 -68.32 -19.06
CA TYR A 473 2.49 -69.27 -18.61
C TYR A 473 3.60 -68.54 -17.85
N GLU A 474 4.11 -69.20 -16.81
CA GLU A 474 5.31 -68.83 -16.08
C GLU A 474 6.08 -70.10 -15.71
N GLY A 475 7.40 -70.12 -15.93
CA GLY A 475 8.23 -71.27 -15.56
C GLY A 475 9.73 -71.00 -15.67
N THR A 476 10.53 -71.91 -15.11
CA THR A 476 12.00 -71.90 -15.24
C THR A 476 12.49 -72.45 -16.58
N GLU A 477 11.59 -73.07 -17.34
CA GLU A 477 11.86 -73.61 -18.67
C GLU A 477 11.02 -72.89 -19.72
N LYS A 478 11.41 -73.00 -20.99
CA LYS A 478 10.63 -72.43 -22.09
C LYS A 478 9.32 -73.20 -22.24
N TYR A 479 8.23 -72.47 -22.43
CA TYR A 479 6.98 -73.03 -22.90
C TYR A 479 7.16 -73.69 -24.28
N SER A 480 6.94 -75.00 -24.31
CA SER A 480 6.84 -75.83 -25.50
C SER A 480 5.40 -76.33 -25.61
N ALA A 481 4.64 -75.77 -26.55
CA ALA A 481 3.36 -76.33 -26.95
C ALA A 481 3.64 -77.66 -27.67
N ASN A 482 3.14 -78.77 -27.14
CA ASN A 482 3.13 -80.05 -27.84
C ASN A 482 2.12 -80.04 -28.98
#